data_AF-T0ZS04-F1
#
_entry.id   AF-T0ZS04-F1
#
_cell.length_a   1.000
_cell.length_b   1.000
_cell.length_c   1.000
_cell.angle_alpha   90.00
_cell.angle_beta   90.00
_cell.angle_gamma   90.00
#
_symmetry.space_group_name_H-M   'P 1'
#
loop_
_entity.id
_entity.type
_entity.pdbx_description
1 polymer ?
#
loop_
_entity_poly.entity_id
_entity_poly.type
_entity_poly.pdbx_seq_one_letter_code
_entity_poly.pdbx_strand_id
1 'polypeptide(L)'
;MSDHNYFSNLIWQIADLLRGPYRPPQYERVMLPMTVLRRFDCVLAPTKPKVLAEFEKRKGGKLEGDALDTNLNKAAGQRFHNHSPLDFEKLKGDPDNIEKHLVSYIKGFSKNVRDIFDFFEFEAEIERMREANILYLVVSKFCDVN
;
A
#
# COMPACT_ATOMS: atom_id res chain seq x y z
N MET A 1 1.64 -20.02 -15.97
CA MET A 1 0.92 -20.82 -14.97
C MET A 1 1.24 -20.22 -13.63
N SER A 2 0.26 -19.65 -12.94
CA SER A 2 0.45 -19.21 -11.55
C SER A 2 0.62 -20.47 -10.71
N ASP A 3 1.85 -20.74 -10.27
CA ASP A 3 2.14 -21.87 -9.42
C ASP A 3 1.44 -21.65 -8.07
N HIS A 4 0.37 -22.40 -7.79
CA HIS A 4 -0.30 -22.39 -6.49
C HIS A 4 0.71 -22.62 -5.34
N ASN A 5 1.77 -23.39 -5.63
CA ASN A 5 2.91 -23.60 -4.74
C ASN A 5 3.72 -22.32 -4.45
N TYR A 6 3.86 -21.40 -5.42
CA TYR A 6 4.55 -20.13 -5.23
C TYR A 6 3.83 -19.26 -4.19
N PHE A 7 2.52 -19.06 -4.36
CA PHE A 7 1.73 -18.25 -3.43
C PHE A 7 1.63 -18.90 -2.05
N SER A 8 1.48 -20.23 -1.98
CA SER A 8 1.53 -20.96 -0.69
C SER A 8 2.87 -20.75 0.01
N ASN A 9 3.99 -20.89 -0.70
CA ASN A 9 5.32 -20.68 -0.13
C ASN A 9 5.53 -19.24 0.32
N LEU A 10 5.06 -18.26 -0.45
CA LEU A 10 5.13 -16.85 -0.07
C LEU A 10 4.33 -16.55 1.20
N ILE A 11 3.11 -17.07 1.31
CA ILE A 11 2.26 -16.93 2.50
C ILE A 11 3.00 -17.49 3.73
N TRP A 12 3.61 -18.68 3.59
CA TRP A 12 4.42 -19.27 4.67
C TRP A 12 5.63 -18.43 5.03
N GLN A 13 6.38 -17.92 4.04
CA GLN A 13 7.55 -17.06 4.29
C GLN A 13 7.18 -15.77 5.05
N ILE A 14 6.04 -15.16 4.73
CA ILE A 14 5.59 -13.97 5.45
C ILE A 14 5.10 -14.35 6.85
N ALA A 15 4.36 -15.45 6.99
CA ALA A 15 3.94 -15.96 8.30
C ALA A 15 5.14 -16.28 9.21
N ASP A 16 6.25 -16.73 8.64
CA ASP A 16 7.50 -16.96 9.37
C ASP A 16 8.11 -15.66 9.92
N LEU A 17 8.04 -14.55 9.17
CA LEU A 17 8.49 -13.23 9.62
C LEU A 17 7.61 -12.66 10.74
N LEU A 18 6.31 -12.97 10.72
CA LEU A 18 5.36 -12.50 11.74
C LEU A 18 5.44 -13.31 13.04
N ARG A 19 6.04 -14.51 13.00
CA ARG A 19 6.18 -15.38 14.17
C ARG A 19 7.03 -14.72 15.25
N GLY A 20 6.47 -14.59 16.44
CA GLY A 20 7.13 -13.92 17.57
C GLY A 20 6.34 -12.68 17.96
N PRO A 21 6.49 -11.55 17.23
CA PRO A 21 5.74 -10.34 17.52
C PRO A 21 4.22 -10.54 17.39
N TYR A 22 3.77 -11.50 16.57
CA TYR A 22 2.35 -11.82 16.38
C TYR A 22 2.01 -13.26 16.78
N ARG A 23 0.76 -13.46 17.24
CA ARG A 23 0.15 -14.80 17.34
C ARG A 23 -0.49 -15.20 16.01
N PRO A 24 -0.64 -16.50 15.68
CA PRO A 24 -1.16 -16.93 14.39
C PRO A 24 -2.50 -16.28 13.96
N PRO A 25 -3.50 -16.10 14.84
CA PRO A 25 -4.72 -15.39 14.46
C PRO A 25 -4.49 -13.91 14.09
N GLN A 26 -3.43 -13.29 14.59
CA GLN A 26 -3.10 -11.89 14.32
C GLN A 26 -2.37 -11.70 12.99
N TYR A 27 -1.90 -12.76 12.33
CA TYR A 27 -1.20 -12.62 11.05
C TYR A 27 -2.10 -12.01 9.98
N GLU A 28 -3.40 -12.27 10.05
CA GLU A 28 -4.40 -11.69 9.14
C GLU A 28 -4.38 -10.15 9.17
N ARG A 29 -4.06 -9.54 10.32
CA ARG A 29 -4.02 -8.08 10.49
C ARG A 29 -2.92 -7.41 9.69
N VAL A 30 -1.90 -8.16 9.29
CA VAL A 30 -0.83 -7.68 8.41
C VAL A 30 -1.07 -8.18 6.98
N MET A 31 -1.37 -9.47 6.83
CA MET A 31 -1.49 -10.13 5.53
C MET A 31 -2.62 -9.55 4.67
N LEU A 32 -3.80 -9.30 5.26
CA LEU A 32 -4.96 -8.77 4.54
C LEU A 32 -4.72 -7.34 4.02
N PRO A 33 -4.37 -6.34 4.85
CA PRO A 33 -4.14 -5.00 4.34
C PRO A 33 -2.98 -4.95 3.34
N MET A 34 -1.89 -5.69 3.54
CA MET A 34 -0.79 -5.74 2.58
C MET A 34 -1.21 -6.32 1.22
N THR A 35 -2.01 -7.39 1.22
CA THR A 35 -2.54 -7.98 -0.01
C THR A 35 -3.46 -7.00 -0.75
N VAL A 36 -4.35 -6.33 -0.01
CA VAL A 36 -5.25 -5.31 -0.55
C VAL A 36 -4.46 -4.12 -1.12
N LEU A 37 -3.46 -3.64 -0.40
CA LEU A 37 -2.59 -2.54 -0.82
C LEU A 37 -1.85 -2.88 -2.11
N ARG A 38 -1.26 -4.08 -2.19
CA ARG A 38 -0.59 -4.55 -3.40
C ARG A 38 -1.55 -4.63 -4.58
N ARG A 39 -2.78 -5.13 -4.35
CA ARG A 39 -3.79 -5.21 -5.41
C ARG A 39 -4.17 -3.83 -5.94
N PHE A 40 -4.36 -2.85 -5.05
CA PHE A 40 -4.63 -1.48 -5.47
C PHE A 40 -3.49 -0.86 -6.28
N ASP A 41 -2.23 -1.08 -5.87
CA ASP A 41 -1.06 -0.62 -6.62
C ASP A 41 -1.02 -1.21 -8.03
N CYS A 42 -1.17 -2.54 -8.17
CA CYS A 42 -1.17 -3.21 -9.48
C CYS A 42 -2.28 -2.71 -10.41
N VAL A 43 -3.46 -2.39 -9.88
CA VAL A 43 -4.58 -1.86 -10.68
C VAL A 43 -4.29 -0.44 -11.18
N LEU A 44 -3.58 0.38 -10.40
CA LEU A 44 -3.24 1.76 -10.75
C LEU A 44 -1.95 1.89 -11.54
N ALA A 45 -1.06 0.90 -11.53
CA ALA A 45 0.25 0.95 -12.18
C ALA A 45 0.20 1.46 -13.65
N PRO A 46 -0.75 1.03 -14.51
CA PRO A 46 -0.82 1.52 -15.89
C PRO A 46 -1.25 3.00 -16.03
N THR A 47 -1.97 3.54 -15.05
CA THR A 47 -2.55 4.90 -15.10
C THR A 47 -1.89 5.89 -14.14
N LYS A 48 -0.96 5.42 -13.29
CA LYS A 48 -0.26 6.24 -12.30
C LYS A 48 0.40 7.50 -12.87
N PRO A 49 1.12 7.47 -14.01
CA PRO A 49 1.70 8.70 -14.57
C PRO A 49 0.66 9.76 -14.94
N LYS A 50 -0.53 9.33 -15.39
CA LYS A 50 -1.64 10.23 -15.72
C LYS A 50 -2.23 10.86 -14.46
N VAL A 51 -2.43 10.06 -13.40
CA VAL A 51 -2.92 10.55 -12.12
C VAL A 51 -1.97 11.59 -11.51
N LEU A 52 -0.66 11.31 -11.52
CA LEU A 52 0.34 12.24 -10.99
C LEU A 52 0.38 13.56 -11.77
N ALA A 53 0.35 13.49 -13.11
CA ALA A 53 0.31 14.68 -13.94
C ALA A 53 -0.97 15.52 -13.70
N GLU A 54 -2.11 14.86 -13.48
CA GLU A 54 -3.37 15.53 -13.18
C GLU A 54 -3.39 16.14 -11.78
N PHE A 55 -2.79 15.47 -10.79
CA PHE A 55 -2.64 15.99 -9.44
C PHE A 55 -1.77 17.24 -9.43
N GLU A 56 -0.59 17.22 -10.05
CA GLU A 56 0.31 18.37 -10.08
C GLU A 56 -0.30 19.58 -10.80
N LYS A 57 -1.12 19.39 -11.84
CA LYS A 57 -1.86 20.49 -12.49
C LYS A 57 -2.87 21.18 -11.58
N ARG A 58 -3.41 20.45 -10.60
CA ARG A 58 -4.51 20.91 -9.74
C ARG A 58 -4.06 21.28 -8.33
N LYS A 59 -2.83 20.91 -7.98
CA LYS A 59 -2.19 21.21 -6.70
C LYS A 59 -2.11 22.73 -6.49
N GLY A 60 -2.59 23.20 -5.34
CA GLY A 60 -2.70 24.64 -5.03
C GLY A 60 -3.82 25.37 -5.80
N GLY A 61 -4.68 24.63 -6.52
CA GLY A 61 -5.88 25.17 -7.15
C GLY A 61 -7.06 25.26 -6.19
N LYS A 62 -8.24 25.66 -6.72
CA LYS A 62 -9.48 25.83 -5.95
C LYS A 62 -10.24 24.52 -5.64
N LEU A 63 -9.81 23.40 -6.23
CA LEU A 63 -10.50 22.11 -6.11
C LEU A 63 -9.83 21.29 -5.02
N GLU A 64 -10.56 21.01 -3.95
CA GLU A 64 -10.12 20.21 -2.81
C GLU A 64 -11.14 19.11 -2.50
N GLY A 65 -10.74 18.14 -1.68
CA GLY A 65 -11.61 17.05 -1.23
C GLY A 65 -12.23 16.26 -2.39
N ASP A 66 -13.54 15.97 -2.28
CA ASP A 66 -14.27 15.09 -3.19
C ASP A 66 -14.22 15.53 -4.67
N ALA A 67 -14.13 16.84 -4.91
CA ALA A 67 -14.03 17.39 -6.26
C ALA A 67 -12.68 17.09 -6.91
N LEU A 68 -11.60 17.10 -6.13
CA LEU A 68 -10.28 16.67 -6.58
C LEU A 68 -10.27 15.16 -6.83
N ASP A 69 -10.77 14.37 -5.86
CA ASP A 69 -10.84 12.91 -5.95
C ASP A 69 -11.59 12.46 -7.21
N THR A 70 -12.70 13.12 -7.55
CA THR A 70 -13.48 12.81 -8.76
C THR A 70 -12.66 12.97 -10.05
N ASN A 71 -11.82 14.01 -10.15
CA ASN A 71 -10.99 14.24 -11.33
C ASN A 71 -9.84 13.23 -11.40
N LEU A 72 -9.20 12.94 -10.28
CA LEU A 72 -8.11 11.97 -10.20
C LEU A 72 -8.60 10.54 -10.48
N ASN A 73 -9.80 10.19 -10.01
CA ASN A 73 -10.46 8.93 -10.35
C ASN A 73 -10.73 8.79 -11.85
N LYS A 74 -11.14 9.87 -12.52
CA LYS A 74 -11.28 9.90 -13.99
C LYS A 74 -9.93 9.66 -14.69
N ALA A 75 -8.85 10.29 -14.22
CA ALA A 75 -7.51 10.06 -14.76
C ALA A 75 -7.01 8.63 -14.52
N ALA A 76 -7.37 8.04 -13.37
CA ALA A 76 -7.05 6.66 -13.02
C ALA A 76 -7.86 5.63 -13.83
N GLY A 77 -9.04 6.02 -14.34
CA GLY A 77 -10.01 5.11 -14.95
C GLY A 77 -10.68 4.16 -13.96
N GLN A 78 -10.63 4.50 -12.67
CA GLN A 78 -11.09 3.67 -11.56
C GLN A 78 -11.92 4.51 -10.57
N ARG A 79 -12.63 3.86 -9.65
CA ARG A 79 -13.37 4.54 -8.55
C ARG A 79 -12.48 4.99 -7.39
N PHE A 80 -11.17 4.92 -7.58
CA PHE A 80 -10.15 5.29 -6.62
C PHE A 80 -8.88 5.68 -7.38
N HIS A 81 -7.96 6.35 -6.70
CA HIS A 81 -6.68 6.76 -7.27
C HIS A 81 -5.61 6.76 -6.17
N ASN A 82 -4.35 6.92 -6.58
CA ASN A 82 -3.24 7.20 -5.68
C ASN A 82 -2.36 8.29 -6.31
N HIS A 83 -2.19 9.41 -5.61
CA HIS A 83 -1.38 10.54 -6.05
C HIS A 83 -0.01 10.60 -5.36
N SER A 84 0.37 9.58 -4.59
CA SER A 84 1.73 9.47 -4.06
C SER A 84 2.72 9.18 -5.20
N PRO A 85 3.86 9.89 -5.27
CA PRO A 85 4.90 9.62 -6.26
C PRO A 85 5.65 8.30 -6.01
N LEU A 86 5.44 7.71 -4.83
CA LEU A 86 6.00 6.42 -4.43
C LEU A 86 5.26 5.28 -5.12
N ASP A 87 5.97 4.19 -5.32
CA ASP A 87 5.47 2.87 -5.71
C ASP A 87 6.20 1.80 -4.88
N PHE A 88 5.75 0.55 -4.93
CA PHE A 88 6.33 -0.52 -4.12
C PHE A 88 7.82 -0.77 -4.40
N GLU A 89 8.32 -0.44 -5.61
CA GLU A 89 9.75 -0.53 -5.90
C GLU A 89 10.52 0.61 -5.22
N LYS A 90 10.01 1.83 -5.26
CA LYS A 90 10.60 3.00 -4.58
C LYS A 90 10.55 2.89 -3.06
N LEU A 91 9.52 2.25 -2.50
CA LEU A 91 9.43 2.00 -1.06
C LEU A 91 10.66 1.23 -0.54
N LYS A 92 11.20 0.28 -1.33
CA LYS A 92 12.40 -0.50 -0.97
C LYS A 92 13.69 0.33 -0.92
N GLY A 93 13.70 1.55 -1.50
CA GLY A 93 14.91 2.36 -1.70
C GLY A 93 15.43 3.10 -0.46
N ASP A 94 14.63 3.23 0.60
CA ASP A 94 15.01 3.89 1.86
C ASP A 94 14.47 3.08 3.06
N PRO A 95 15.18 1.99 3.43
CA PRO A 95 14.74 1.08 4.49
C PRO A 95 14.55 1.74 5.85
N ASP A 96 15.38 2.74 6.18
CA ASP A 96 15.38 3.42 7.48
C ASP A 96 14.12 4.28 7.69
N ASN A 97 13.48 4.72 6.61
CA ASN A 97 12.23 5.49 6.65
C ASN A 97 11.03 4.75 6.02
N ILE A 98 11.12 3.43 5.87
CA ILE A 98 10.09 2.61 5.22
C ILE A 98 8.69 2.82 5.81
N GLU A 99 8.59 3.01 7.12
CA GLU A 99 7.35 3.33 7.84
C GLU A 99 6.71 4.62 7.33
N LYS A 100 7.48 5.73 7.31
CA LYS A 100 7.00 7.04 6.85
C LYS A 100 6.60 6.99 5.38
N HIS A 101 7.38 6.30 4.56
CA HIS A 101 7.10 6.14 3.13
C HIS A 101 5.82 5.34 2.89
N LEU A 102 5.61 4.24 3.63
CA LEU A 102 4.41 3.42 3.52
C LEU A 102 3.16 4.17 4.00
N VAL A 103 3.24 4.86 5.14
CA VAL A 103 2.15 5.70 5.65
C VAL A 103 1.82 6.84 4.67
N SER A 104 2.83 7.52 4.12
CA SER A 104 2.65 8.55 3.10
C SER A 104 2.02 7.99 1.82
N TYR A 105 2.43 6.80 1.40
CA TYR A 105 1.86 6.11 0.24
C TYR A 105 0.37 5.79 0.44
N ILE A 106 -0.02 5.29 1.62
CA ILE A 106 -1.41 5.04 2.00
C ILE A 106 -2.22 6.35 2.02
N LYS A 107 -1.66 7.41 2.60
CA LYS A 107 -2.28 8.75 2.64
C LYS A 107 -2.47 9.38 1.26
N GLY A 108 -1.72 8.93 0.27
CA GLY A 108 -1.87 9.34 -1.13
C GLY A 108 -3.08 8.73 -1.85
N PHE A 109 -3.81 7.79 -1.23
CA PHE A 109 -5.03 7.24 -1.83
C PHE A 109 -6.25 8.14 -1.67
N SER A 110 -7.25 7.94 -2.54
CA SER A 110 -8.59 8.51 -2.40
C SER A 110 -9.22 8.15 -1.06
N LYS A 111 -10.14 8.99 -0.58
CA LYS A 111 -10.73 8.86 0.76
C LYS A 111 -11.29 7.45 1.04
N ASN A 112 -12.04 6.89 0.10
CA ASN A 112 -12.65 5.56 0.24
C ASN A 112 -11.63 4.43 0.47
N VAL A 113 -10.42 4.54 -0.09
CA VAL A 113 -9.37 3.53 0.12
C VAL A 113 -8.66 3.79 1.44
N ARG A 114 -8.44 5.05 1.82
CA ARG A 114 -7.90 5.39 3.15
C ARG A 114 -8.79 4.87 4.26
N ASP A 115 -10.10 5.08 4.14
CA ASP A 115 -11.09 4.57 5.10
C ASP A 115 -10.98 3.04 5.28
N ILE A 116 -10.69 2.27 4.21
CA ILE A 116 -10.46 0.81 4.30
C ILE A 116 -9.25 0.48 5.18
N PHE A 117 -8.14 1.21 5.02
CA PHE A 117 -6.94 0.99 5.84
C PHE A 117 -7.11 1.45 7.28
N ASP A 118 -7.93 2.47 7.51
CA ASP A 118 -8.33 2.89 8.85
C ASP A 118 -9.14 1.79 9.55
N PHE A 119 -10.07 1.12 8.85
CA PHE A 119 -10.81 -0.03 9.41
C PHE A 119 -9.92 -1.25 9.69
N PHE A 120 -8.83 -1.41 8.95
CA PHE A 120 -7.81 -2.42 9.26
C PHE A 120 -6.89 -2.02 10.42
N GLU A 121 -6.98 -0.78 10.92
CA GLU A 121 -6.06 -0.19 11.89
C GLU A 121 -4.59 -0.31 11.42
N PHE A 122 -4.37 -0.19 10.10
CA PHE A 122 -3.12 -0.65 9.51
C PHE A 122 -1.90 0.20 9.90
N GLU A 123 -2.07 1.50 10.16
CA GLU A 123 -0.97 2.34 10.68
C GLU A 123 -0.43 1.82 12.02
N ALA A 124 -1.29 1.28 12.89
CA ALA A 124 -0.85 0.68 14.16
C ALA A 124 -0.05 -0.62 13.93
N GLU A 125 -0.42 -1.41 12.93
CA GLU A 125 0.32 -2.62 12.57
C GLU A 125 1.65 -2.31 11.86
N ILE A 126 1.72 -1.22 11.09
CA ILE A 126 2.98 -0.70 10.54
C ILE A 126 3.95 -0.34 11.67
N GLU A 127 3.48 0.40 12.66
CA GLU A 127 4.26 0.79 13.85
C GLU A 127 4.74 -0.44 14.63
N ARG A 128 3.86 -1.39 14.91
CA ARG A 128 4.22 -2.64 15.60
C ARG A 128 5.28 -3.46 14.84
N MET A 129 5.16 -3.56 13.51
CA MET A 129 6.18 -4.22 12.68
C MET A 129 7.52 -3.47 12.70
N ARG A 130 7.49 -2.13 12.80
CA ARG A 130 8.70 -1.29 12.93
C ARG A 130 9.39 -1.54 14.25
N GLU A 131 8.68 -1.50 15.37
CA GLU A 131 9.21 -1.78 16.72
C GLU A 131 9.81 -3.19 16.81
N ALA A 132 9.22 -4.15 16.10
CA ALA A 132 9.72 -5.52 16.01
C ALA A 132 10.87 -5.70 14.99
N ASN A 133 11.30 -4.64 14.28
CA ASN A 133 12.33 -4.66 13.24
C ASN A 133 12.04 -5.63 12.06
N ILE A 134 10.77 -5.87 11.75
CA ILE A 134 10.35 -6.75 10.65
C ILE A 134 9.66 -6.03 9.49
N LEU A 135 9.31 -4.74 9.65
CA LEU A 135 8.53 -3.99 8.65
C LEU A 135 9.15 -4.03 7.25
N TYR A 136 10.44 -3.73 7.13
CA TYR A 136 11.12 -3.75 5.84
C TYR A 136 11.08 -5.14 5.18
N LEU A 137 11.31 -6.21 5.97
CA LEU A 137 11.29 -7.58 5.47
C LEU A 137 9.91 -7.97 4.95
N VAL A 138 8.86 -7.63 5.69
CA VAL A 138 7.47 -7.89 5.30
C VAL A 138 7.12 -7.12 4.02
N VAL A 139 7.39 -5.81 3.97
CA VAL A 139 7.10 -4.98 2.79
C VAL A 139 7.86 -5.51 1.57
N SER A 140 9.14 -5.82 1.71
CA SER A 140 9.96 -6.35 0.61
C SER A 140 9.38 -7.65 0.05
N LYS A 141 8.90 -8.57 0.90
CA LYS A 141 8.26 -9.81 0.45
C LYS A 141 6.99 -9.58 -0.35
N PHE A 142 6.20 -8.57 0.01
CA PHE A 142 5.00 -8.20 -0.74
C PHE A 142 5.28 -7.46 -2.05
N CYS A 143 6.43 -6.78 -2.18
CA CYS A 143 6.83 -6.18 -3.44
C CYS A 143 7.05 -7.24 -4.54
N ASP A 144 7.49 -8.44 -4.16
CA ASP A 144 7.76 -9.54 -5.10
C ASP A 144 6.48 -10.23 -5.61
N VAL A 145 5.30 -9.76 -5.18
CA VAL A 145 3.99 -10.25 -5.63
C VAL A 145 3.56 -9.50 -6.87
N ASN A 146 3.36 -10.21 -7.99
CA ASN A 146 2.80 -9.67 -9.23
C ASN A 146 1.63 -10.52 -9.73
#